data_AF-A0A849S7D8-F1
#
_entry.id   AF-A0A849S7D8-F1
#
_cell.length_a   1.000
_cell.length_b   1.000
_cell.length_c   1.000
_cell.angle_alpha   90.00
_cell.angle_beta   90.00
_cell.angle_gamma   90.00
#
_symmetry.space_group_name_H-M   'P 1'
#
loop_
_entity.id
_entity.type
_entity.pdbx_description
1 polymer ?
#
loop_
_entity_poly.entity_id
_entity_poly.type
_entity_poly.pdbx_seq_one_letter_code
_entity_poly.pdbx_strand_id
1 'polypeptide(L)' 'MPTILRIANFRFHFYSNEGSEPPHIHVRCSDGECKFWLEPIVLASNHGIAPHDLREIERLVFENKQILLDSYHEYHPL' A
#
# COMPACT_ATOMS: atom_id res chain seq x y z
N MET A 1 -12.86 0.55 -4.01
CA MET A 1 -11.43 0.59 -3.72
C MET A 1 -10.79 1.75 -4.47
N PRO A 2 -10.57 2.90 -3.82
CA PRO A 2 -9.86 4.01 -4.43
C PRO A 2 -8.45 3.56 -4.80
N THR A 3 -8.07 3.79 -6.04
CA THR A 3 -6.66 3.67 -6.46
C THR A 3 -6.00 5.00 -6.20
N ILE A 4 -4.94 5.00 -5.38
CA ILE A 4 -4.22 6.22 -4.99
C ILE A 4 -3.12 6.51 -6.00
N LEU A 5 -2.35 5.49 -6.36
CA LEU A 5 -1.24 5.60 -7.32
C LEU A 5 -1.21 4.40 -8.26
N ARG A 6 -0.71 4.65 -9.48
CA ARG A 6 -0.27 3.61 -10.42
C ARG A 6 1.13 3.95 -10.88
N ILE A 7 2.09 3.11 -10.54
CA ILE A 7 3.49 3.28 -10.92
C ILE A 7 3.94 1.96 -11.52
N ALA A 8 4.38 1.99 -12.78
CA ALA A 8 4.67 0.79 -13.57
C ALA A 8 3.49 -0.22 -13.53
N ASN A 9 3.74 -1.45 -13.09
CA ASN A 9 2.74 -2.52 -12.93
C ASN A 9 2.09 -2.58 -11.54
N PHE A 10 2.41 -1.63 -10.64
CA PHE A 10 1.91 -1.61 -9.26
C PHE A 10 0.72 -0.68 -9.10
N ARG A 11 -0.38 -1.21 -8.54
CA ARG A 11 -1.57 -0.44 -8.17
C ARG A 11 -1.66 -0.30 -6.65
N PHE A 12 -1.53 0.92 -6.15
CA PHE A 12 -1.67 1.29 -4.74
C PHE A 12 -3.13 1.62 -4.46
N HIS A 13 -3.74 1.00 -3.45
CA HIS A 13 -5.17 1.14 -3.18
C HIS A 13 -5.55 0.78 -1.73
N PHE A 14 -6.72 1.24 -1.30
CA PHE A 14 -7.35 0.87 -0.03
C PHE A 14 -8.59 -0.01 -0.25
N TYR A 15 -8.87 -0.93 0.67
CA TYR A 15 -10.21 -1.52 0.77
C TYR A 15 -11.11 -0.63 1.61
N SER A 16 -12.41 -0.70 1.36
CA SER A 16 -13.42 0.11 2.07
C SER A 16 -13.85 -0.51 3.40
N ASN A 17 -13.38 -1.71 3.74
CA ASN A 17 -13.81 -2.48 4.90
C ASN A 17 -12.63 -3.21 5.56
N GLU A 18 -11.67 -2.43 6.09
CA GLU A 18 -10.45 -2.95 6.74
C GLU A 18 -10.48 -2.78 8.26
N GLY A 19 -11.66 -2.45 8.83
CA GLY A 19 -11.82 -2.22 10.25
C GLY A 19 -11.02 -1.01 10.74
N SER A 20 -10.50 -1.10 11.96
CA SER A 20 -9.75 -0.03 12.65
C SER A 20 -8.23 -0.25 12.59
N GLU A 21 -7.72 -0.75 11.46
CA GLU A 21 -6.27 -0.94 11.29
C GLU A 21 -5.52 0.40 11.26
N PRO A 22 -4.24 0.43 11.67
CA PRO A 22 -3.36 1.59 11.47
C PRO A 22 -3.18 1.95 9.98
N PRO A 23 -2.68 3.15 9.64
CA PRO A 23 -2.43 3.55 8.26
C PRO A 23 -1.61 2.54 7.48
N HIS A 24 -2.16 2.07 6.35
CA HIS A 24 -1.56 1.06 5.50
C HIS A 24 -1.99 1.21 4.05
N ILE A 25 -1.26 0.56 3.15
CA ILE A 25 -1.56 0.55 1.72
C ILE A 25 -1.45 -0.88 1.16
N HIS A 26 -2.39 -1.23 0.28
CA HIS A 26 -2.30 -2.45 -0.51
C HIS A 26 -1.72 -2.15 -1.87
N VAL A 27 -0.84 -3.01 -2.33
CA VAL A 27 -0.18 -2.91 -3.63
C VAL A 27 -0.40 -4.21 -4.40
N ARG A 28 -1.08 -4.10 -5.54
CA ARG A 28 -1.38 -5.25 -6.43
C ARG A 28 -0.61 -5.15 -7.74
N CYS A 29 -0.08 -6.28 -8.20
CA CYS A 29 0.45 -6.47 -9.55
C CYS A 29 -0.18 -7.71 -10.21
N SER A 30 0.37 -8.12 -11.37
CA SER A 30 -0.03 -9.36 -12.07
C SER A 30 0.12 -10.61 -11.23
N ASP A 31 1.15 -10.65 -10.39
CA ASP A 31 1.61 -11.86 -9.71
C ASP A 31 1.00 -12.03 -8.32
N GLY A 32 0.47 -10.96 -7.74
CA GLY A 32 -0.08 -11.02 -6.39
C GLY A 32 -0.42 -9.67 -5.77
N GLU A 33 -0.47 -9.67 -4.44
CA GLU A 33 -0.75 -8.49 -3.63
C GLU A 33 0.07 -8.50 -2.33
N CYS A 34 0.55 -7.32 -1.92
CA CYS A 34 1.15 -7.12 -0.61
C CYS A 34 0.54 -5.92 0.10
N LYS A 35 0.68 -5.88 1.43
CA LYS A 35 0.26 -4.79 2.30
C LYS A 35 1.46 -4.23 3.04
N PHE A 36 1.58 -2.91 3.10
CA PHE A 36 2.56 -2.22 3.93
C PHE A 36 1.87 -1.34 4.96
N TRP A 37 2.32 -1.38 6.21
CA TRP A 37 2.08 -0.31 7.17
C TRP A 37 2.78 0.96 6.68
N LEU A 38 2.25 2.13 7.01
CA LEU A 38 2.88 3.42 6.67
C LEU A 38 3.62 4.04 7.87
N GLU A 39 3.33 3.57 9.09
CA GLU A 39 3.91 4.07 10.34
C GLU A 39 4.19 2.94 11.36
N PRO A 40 5.44 2.44 11.45
CA PRO A 40 6.54 2.62 10.49
C PRO A 40 6.25 1.90 9.15
N ILE A 41 7.00 2.25 8.09
CA ILE A 41 6.91 1.52 6.81
C ILE A 41 7.48 0.12 7.00
N VAL A 42 6.61 -0.88 7.01
CA VAL A 42 6.95 -2.29 7.22
C VAL A 42 5.99 -3.16 6.42
N LEU A 43 6.50 -4.22 5.79
CA LEU A 43 5.70 -5.23 5.12
C LEU A 43 4.78 -5.93 6.14
N ALA A 44 3.47 -5.80 5.95
CA ALA A 44 2.44 -6.38 6.80
C ALA A 44 1.98 -7.75 6.30
N SER A 45 1.90 -7.92 4.98
CA SER A 45 1.58 -9.20 4.35
C SER A 45 2.07 -9.26 2.91
N ASN A 46 2.37 -10.47 2.43
CA ASN A 46 2.74 -10.74 1.05
C ASN A 46 2.03 -11.99 0.56
N HIS A 47 1.29 -11.88 -0.54
CA HIS A 47 0.63 -12.97 -1.24
C HIS A 47 1.14 -13.03 -2.68
N GLY A 48 2.26 -13.73 -2.88
CA GLY A 48 2.78 -14.06 -4.22
C GLY A 48 3.73 -13.04 -4.85
N ILE A 49 4.00 -11.90 -4.21
CA ILE A 49 4.97 -10.92 -4.72
C ILE A 49 6.39 -11.42 -4.50
N ALA A 50 7.20 -11.40 -5.56
CA ALA A 50 8.59 -11.81 -5.49
C ALA A 50 9.44 -10.84 -4.64
N PRO A 51 10.52 -11.30 -3.97
CA PRO A 51 11.31 -10.43 -3.10
C PRO A 51 11.93 -9.20 -3.77
N HIS A 52 12.20 -9.23 -5.08
CA HIS A 52 12.74 -8.08 -5.80
C HIS A 52 11.68 -7.00 -6.02
N ASP A 53 10.46 -7.39 -6.38
CA ASP A 53 9.33 -6.48 -6.49
C ASP A 53 8.93 -5.92 -5.13
N LEU A 54 8.99 -6.71 -4.06
CA LEU A 54 8.73 -6.20 -2.71
C LEU A 54 9.68 -5.06 -2.33
N ARG A 55 10.96 -5.16 -2.67
CA ARG A 55 11.94 -4.08 -2.41
C ARG A 55 11.64 -2.83 -3.22
N GLU A 56 11.22 -3.00 -4.47
CA GLU A 56 10.83 -1.89 -5.32
C GLU A 56 9.55 -1.22 -4.82
N ILE A 57 8.55 -2.01 -4.43
CA ILE A 57 7.32 -1.53 -3.82
C ILE A 57 7.62 -0.79 -2.52
N GLU A 58 8.46 -1.35 -1.64
CA GLU A 58 8.87 -0.69 -0.40
C GLU A 58 9.52 0.68 -0.68
N ARG A 59 10.44 0.75 -1.65
CA ARG A 59 11.05 2.02 -2.10
C ARG A 59 9.97 3.02 -2.55
N LEU A 60 9.01 2.58 -3.37
CA LEU A 60 7.91 3.43 -3.83
C LEU A 60 6.98 3.87 -2.70
N VAL A 61 6.72 3.02 -1.70
CA VAL A 61 5.97 3.38 -0.48
C VAL A 61 6.71 4.45 0.30
N PHE A 62 8.04 4.32 0.47
CA PHE A 62 8.86 5.35 1.13
C PHE A 62 8.82 6.68 0.39
N GLU A 63 9.00 6.68 -0.93
CA GLU A 63 9.00 7.89 -1.76
C GLU A 63 7.65 8.61 -1.77
N ASN A 64 6.55 7.87 -1.67
CA ASN A 64 5.20 8.41 -1.73
C ASN A 64 4.50 8.43 -0.36
N LYS A 65 5.24 8.24 0.75
CA LYS A 65 4.67 8.06 2.10
C LYS A 65 3.64 9.13 2.45
N GLN A 66 3.95 10.41 2.21
CA GLN A 66 3.08 11.52 2.58
C GLN A 66 1.75 11.45 1.83
N ILE A 67 1.78 11.25 0.50
CA ILE A 67 0.57 11.14 -0.33
C ILE A 67 -0.29 9.96 0.13
N LEU A 68 0.33 8.82 0.45
CA LEU A 68 -0.37 7.63 0.92
C LEU A 68 -1.02 7.84 2.30
N LEU A 69 -0.33 8.51 3.23
CA LEU A 69 -0.88 8.85 4.55
C LEU A 69 -2.04 9.85 4.45
N ASP A 70 -1.87 10.93 3.70
CA ASP A 70 -2.91 11.94 3.51
C ASP A 70 -4.17 11.30 2.90
N SER A 71 -3.97 10.47 1.87
CA SER A 71 -5.06 9.72 1.24
C SER A 71 -5.72 8.73 2.19
N TYR A 72 -4.95 8.10 3.09
CA TYR A 72 -5.49 7.19 4.10
C TYR A 72 -6.43 7.94 5.05
N HIS A 73 -6.01 9.11 5.55
CA HIS A 73 -6.81 9.92 6.46
C HIS A 73 -8.04 10.55 5.79
N GLU A 74 -7.95 10.90 4.50
CA GLU A 74 -9.11 11.35 3.73
C GLU A 74 -10.14 10.23 3.53
N TYR A 75 -9.67 9.01 3.27
CA TYR A 75 -10.54 7.88 2.94
C TYR A 75 -11.08 7.13 4.16
N HIS A 76 -10.33 7.10 5.27
CA HIS A 76 -10.71 6.51 6.54
C HIS A 76 -10.81 7.59 7.62
N PRO A 77 -11.82 8.49 7.53
CA PRO A 77 -12.05 9.46 8.59
C PRO A 77 -12.44 8.72 9.87
N LEU A 78 -11.90 9.21 11.00
CA LEU A 78 -12.20 8.74 12.36
C LEU A 78 -13.70 8.77 12.67
#